data_AF-A0A1Q3GX00-F1
#
_entry.id   AF-A0A1Q3GX00-F1
#
_cell.length_a   1.000
_cell.length_b   1.000
_cell.length_c   1.000
_cell.angle_alpha   90.00
_cell.angle_beta   90.00
_cell.angle_gamma   90.00
#
_symmetry.space_group_name_H-M   'P 1'
#
loop_
_entity.id
_entity.type
_entity.pdbx_description
1 polymer ?
#
loop_
_entity_poly.entity_id
_entity_poly.type
_entity_poly.pdbx_seq_one_letter_code
_entity_poly.pdbx_strand_id
1 'polypeptide(L)'
;MYSFFNEWSEAKLQEVFALEYRPTVLLDDWLNTLDTLSEVEISTLKILQNRLQAYGTYWNKSDMLFNFIAPLFHLADMHTPHFRLFHQENLFAQVSQAHTFYDSPDLVVGGGHQQLGNPYFCLGLYTRQDYDEYTPEGQFLASLLAAHHMNQNVLPIYGALVVDQYWWYFGVLQGNQYALSEVYLAHKDSLTQIYLIIKELKQILLDLQQANSTLFHSNSNPITMLNFRDCTTAQLRRKFQLKRTQSSKWLKSWLNQSAEVSNAEEQALLRLQEKLIKRVNNWNEQELIKKFIAPLVDLVNFDTPHFQEFANRQLSARIGSTELSGKVDVMIARGFEEPELPYFCFHEYKKEWGPENDPLGQLVAAMFAAQQHNTTQATDLPVYGAYVIGRHWFFVVLYKNSYCVSLAYDATKREIFDIYRVLKALKGMILNLVE
;
A
#
# COMPACT_ATOMS: atom_id res chain seq x y z
N MET A 1 -15.56 -0.98 3.03
CA MET A 1 -14.41 -1.42 3.84
C MET A 1 -13.28 -1.78 2.89
N TYR A 2 -12.07 -1.27 3.14
CA TYR A 2 -10.88 -1.75 2.44
C TYR A 2 -10.46 -3.08 3.05
N SER A 3 -10.16 -4.06 2.22
CA SER A 3 -9.75 -5.40 2.65
C SER A 3 -8.46 -5.79 1.92
N PHE A 4 -7.46 -6.25 2.67
CA PHE A 4 -6.21 -6.77 2.13
C PHE A 4 -6.37 -8.24 1.75
N PHE A 5 -5.53 -8.77 0.86
CA PHE A 5 -5.70 -10.15 0.40
C PHE A 5 -5.43 -11.15 1.53
N ASN A 6 -4.49 -10.82 2.44
CA ASN A 6 -4.12 -11.67 3.57
C ASN A 6 -5.19 -11.78 4.67
N GLU A 7 -6.36 -11.16 4.50
CA GLU A 7 -7.51 -11.20 5.41
C GLU A 7 -8.60 -12.20 4.98
N TRP A 8 -8.28 -13.07 4.00
CA TRP A 8 -9.24 -13.98 3.39
C TRP A 8 -8.77 -15.43 3.40
N SER A 9 -9.70 -16.31 3.75
CA SER A 9 -9.64 -17.73 3.45
C SER A 9 -10.55 -18.05 2.26
N GLU A 10 -10.30 -19.19 1.62
CA GLU A 10 -11.12 -19.67 0.50
C GLU A 10 -12.60 -19.77 0.91
N ALA A 11 -12.90 -20.38 2.06
CA ALA A 11 -14.27 -20.55 2.54
C ALA A 11 -14.99 -19.21 2.77
N LYS A 12 -14.29 -18.22 3.33
CA LYS A 12 -14.85 -16.88 3.55
C LYS A 12 -15.12 -16.15 2.22
N LEU A 13 -14.27 -16.33 1.22
CA LEU A 13 -14.50 -15.77 -0.12
C LEU A 13 -15.69 -16.43 -0.82
N GLN A 14 -15.81 -17.76 -0.71
CA GLN A 14 -16.97 -18.50 -1.21
C GLN A 14 -18.27 -18.01 -0.58
N GLU A 15 -18.28 -17.81 0.74
CA GLU A 15 -19.46 -17.32 1.48
C GLU A 15 -19.83 -15.87 1.09
N VAL A 16 -18.87 -14.95 1.15
CA VAL A 16 -19.13 -13.52 0.98
C VAL A 16 -19.41 -13.15 -0.47
N PHE A 17 -18.77 -13.81 -1.43
CA PHE A 17 -18.84 -13.47 -2.85
C PHE A 17 -19.53 -14.53 -3.71
N ALA A 18 -20.11 -15.57 -3.09
CA ALA A 18 -20.78 -16.67 -3.78
C ALA A 18 -19.88 -17.35 -4.85
N LEU A 19 -18.59 -17.50 -4.53
CA LEU A 19 -17.65 -18.19 -5.41
C LEU A 19 -17.86 -19.70 -5.37
N GLU A 20 -17.70 -20.35 -6.51
CA GLU A 20 -17.92 -21.78 -6.69
C GLU A 20 -16.66 -22.47 -7.24
N TYR A 21 -16.21 -23.52 -6.55
CA TYR A 21 -15.06 -24.32 -6.98
C TYR A 21 -15.43 -25.33 -8.09
N ARG A 22 -14.71 -25.29 -9.21
CA ARG A 22 -14.93 -26.11 -10.43
C ARG A 22 -13.62 -26.70 -10.97
N PRO A 23 -13.08 -27.78 -10.37
CA PRO A 23 -11.68 -28.20 -10.51
C PRO A 23 -11.20 -28.55 -11.93
N THR A 24 -12.05 -29.04 -12.83
CA THR A 24 -11.62 -29.58 -14.14
C THR A 24 -12.01 -28.70 -15.32
N VAL A 25 -13.26 -28.22 -15.35
CA VAL A 25 -13.85 -27.56 -16.54
C VAL A 25 -13.07 -26.33 -17.01
N LEU A 26 -12.44 -25.59 -16.10
CA LEU A 26 -11.80 -24.31 -16.43
C LEU A 26 -10.28 -24.43 -16.73
N LEU A 27 -9.66 -25.55 -16.33
CA LEU A 27 -8.20 -25.71 -16.39
C LEU A 27 -7.75 -26.68 -17.49
N ASP A 28 -8.61 -27.59 -17.93
CA ASP A 28 -8.23 -28.69 -18.82
C ASP A 28 -7.61 -28.20 -20.14
N ASP A 29 -8.10 -27.10 -20.72
CA ASP A 29 -7.56 -26.53 -21.96
C ASP A 29 -6.20 -25.84 -21.76
N TRP A 30 -5.90 -25.38 -20.55
CA TRP A 30 -4.63 -24.69 -20.25
C TRP A 30 -3.53 -25.64 -19.77
N LEU A 31 -3.86 -26.61 -18.93
CA LEU A 31 -2.84 -27.46 -18.30
C LEU A 31 -2.39 -28.64 -19.18
N ASN A 32 -3.23 -29.09 -20.12
CA ASN A 32 -2.94 -30.22 -21.01
C ASN A 32 -2.20 -29.78 -22.28
N THR A 33 -0.99 -29.28 -22.10
CA THR A 33 -0.13 -28.76 -23.17
C THR A 33 0.60 -29.88 -23.92
N LEU A 34 0.62 -29.80 -25.25
CA LEU A 34 1.34 -30.74 -26.14
C LEU A 34 2.56 -30.09 -26.81
N ASP A 35 2.99 -28.92 -26.34
CA ASP A 35 4.07 -28.17 -26.96
C ASP A 35 5.45 -28.79 -26.69
N THR A 36 6.39 -28.51 -27.59
CA THR A 36 7.77 -28.98 -27.52
C THR A 36 8.71 -27.86 -27.08
N LEU A 37 9.77 -28.25 -26.38
CA LEU A 37 10.83 -27.32 -25.96
C LEU A 37 11.97 -27.30 -26.97
N SER A 38 12.44 -26.10 -27.28
CA SER A 38 13.70 -25.85 -27.98
C SER A 38 14.91 -26.23 -27.11
N GLU A 39 16.06 -26.43 -27.75
CA GLU A 39 17.31 -26.72 -27.04
C GLU A 39 17.71 -25.61 -26.05
N VAL A 40 17.43 -24.35 -26.38
CA VAL A 40 17.70 -23.20 -25.51
C VAL A 40 16.82 -23.27 -24.26
N GLU A 41 15.53 -23.54 -24.41
CA GLU A 41 14.60 -23.70 -23.28
C GLU A 41 15.04 -24.85 -22.38
N ILE A 42 15.35 -26.03 -22.96
CA ILE A 42 15.82 -27.20 -22.22
C ILE A 42 17.09 -26.87 -21.41
N SER A 43 18.07 -26.24 -22.06
CA SER A 43 19.35 -25.89 -21.41
C SER A 43 19.15 -24.87 -20.28
N THR A 44 18.27 -23.90 -20.47
CA THR A 44 17.98 -22.85 -19.49
C THR A 44 17.22 -23.42 -18.29
N LEU A 45 16.20 -24.25 -18.53
CA LEU A 45 15.46 -24.93 -17.46
C LEU A 45 16.38 -25.79 -16.61
N LYS A 46 17.34 -26.49 -17.22
CA LYS A 46 18.34 -27.27 -16.48
C LYS A 46 19.21 -26.39 -15.58
N ILE A 47 19.61 -25.20 -16.04
CA ILE A 47 20.35 -24.24 -15.23
C ILE A 47 19.50 -23.74 -14.05
N LEU A 48 18.24 -23.40 -14.30
CA LEU A 48 17.31 -22.93 -13.26
C LEU A 48 17.02 -24.03 -12.23
N GLN A 49 16.84 -25.28 -12.67
CA GLN A 49 16.64 -26.43 -11.80
C GLN A 49 17.84 -26.65 -10.88
N ASN A 50 19.05 -26.68 -11.44
CA ASN A 50 20.28 -26.85 -10.66
C ASN A 50 20.45 -25.72 -9.63
N ARG A 51 20.13 -24.48 -10.02
CA ARG A 51 20.21 -23.33 -9.13
C ARG A 51 19.19 -23.44 -7.99
N LEU A 52 17.95 -23.79 -8.30
CA LEU A 52 16.89 -24.00 -7.30
C LEU A 52 17.27 -25.12 -6.33
N GLN A 53 17.82 -26.24 -6.81
CA GLN A 53 18.24 -27.34 -5.95
C GLN A 53 19.43 -26.98 -5.06
N ALA A 54 20.39 -26.21 -5.57
CA ALA A 54 21.59 -25.84 -4.82
C ALA A 54 21.33 -24.72 -3.79
N TYR A 55 20.46 -23.76 -4.10
CA TYR A 55 20.34 -22.52 -3.32
C TYR A 55 18.93 -22.20 -2.84
N GLY A 56 17.89 -22.87 -3.36
CA GLY A 56 16.49 -22.52 -3.13
C GLY A 56 16.13 -22.39 -1.66
N THR A 57 16.62 -23.31 -0.82
CA THR A 57 16.33 -23.33 0.62
C THR A 57 16.85 -22.10 1.38
N TYR A 58 17.81 -21.38 0.81
CA TYR A 58 18.38 -20.15 1.39
C TYR A 58 17.74 -18.87 0.84
N TRP A 59 16.87 -18.97 -0.16
CA TRP A 59 16.25 -17.82 -0.79
C TRP A 59 15.10 -17.25 0.05
N ASN A 60 15.14 -15.94 0.26
CA ASN A 60 13.95 -15.23 0.71
C ASN A 60 12.96 -15.06 -0.47
N LYS A 61 11.79 -14.45 -0.19
CA LYS A 61 10.75 -14.21 -1.20
C LYS A 61 11.25 -13.46 -2.44
N SER A 62 12.07 -12.42 -2.24
CA SER A 62 12.65 -11.63 -3.33
C SER A 62 13.66 -12.43 -4.14
N ASP A 63 14.53 -13.19 -3.47
CA ASP A 63 15.50 -14.05 -4.15
C ASP A 63 14.80 -15.10 -5.01
N MET A 64 13.73 -15.72 -4.51
CA MET A 64 12.93 -16.69 -5.26
C MET A 64 12.28 -16.06 -6.50
N LEU A 65 11.72 -14.85 -6.34
CA LEU A 65 11.09 -14.12 -7.44
C LEU A 65 12.11 -13.81 -8.55
N PHE A 66 13.26 -13.23 -8.21
CA PHE A 66 14.22 -12.76 -9.22
C PHE A 66 15.16 -13.83 -9.76
N ASN A 67 15.54 -14.82 -8.94
CA ASN A 67 16.52 -15.85 -9.36
C ASN A 67 15.90 -17.06 -10.05
N PHE A 68 14.57 -17.25 -9.94
CA PHE A 68 13.89 -18.42 -10.47
C PHE A 68 12.58 -18.10 -11.20
N ILE A 69 11.63 -17.42 -10.55
CA ILE A 69 10.29 -17.21 -11.13
C ILE A 69 10.34 -16.27 -12.34
N ALA A 70 10.83 -15.05 -12.16
CA ALA A 70 10.93 -14.08 -13.26
C ALA A 70 11.71 -14.65 -14.46
N PRO A 71 12.85 -15.36 -14.29
CA PRO A 71 13.51 -16.07 -15.38
C PRO A 71 12.63 -17.04 -16.18
N LEU A 72 11.70 -17.77 -15.55
CA LEU A 72 10.76 -18.66 -16.28
C LEU A 72 9.84 -17.85 -17.21
N PHE A 73 9.29 -16.74 -16.70
CA PHE A 73 8.42 -15.87 -17.50
C PHE A 73 9.19 -15.09 -18.58
N HIS A 74 10.45 -14.73 -18.32
CA HIS A 74 11.33 -14.15 -19.33
C HIS A 74 11.67 -15.16 -20.43
N LEU A 75 11.92 -16.43 -20.07
CA LEU A 75 12.18 -17.49 -21.04
C LEU A 75 10.93 -17.77 -21.90
N ALA A 76 9.73 -17.62 -21.35
CA ALA A 76 8.48 -17.68 -22.12
C ALA A 76 8.22 -16.43 -22.98
N ASP A 77 9.08 -15.40 -22.91
CA ASP A 77 8.95 -14.14 -23.63
C ASP A 77 7.59 -13.46 -23.41
N MET A 78 7.27 -13.22 -22.15
CA MET A 78 6.02 -12.61 -21.70
C MET A 78 5.96 -11.07 -21.86
N HIS A 79 6.89 -10.48 -22.62
CA HIS A 79 6.90 -9.05 -22.95
C HIS A 79 6.49 -8.85 -24.40
N THR A 80 5.20 -8.68 -24.63
CA THR A 80 4.61 -8.46 -25.95
C THR A 80 4.17 -7.00 -26.09
N PRO A 81 3.78 -6.55 -27.31
CA PRO A 81 3.13 -5.24 -27.47
C PRO A 81 1.82 -5.09 -26.69
N HIS A 82 1.21 -6.19 -26.26
CA HIS A 82 -0.13 -6.21 -25.66
C HIS A 82 -0.12 -6.41 -24.13
N PHE A 83 0.87 -7.13 -23.62
CA PHE A 83 1.03 -7.39 -22.19
C PHE A 83 2.50 -7.58 -21.83
N ARG A 84 2.81 -7.35 -20.55
CA ARG A 84 4.16 -7.48 -20.00
C ARG A 84 4.11 -7.90 -18.53
N LEU A 85 5.28 -8.20 -17.99
CA LEU A 85 5.43 -8.41 -16.56
C LEU A 85 5.41 -7.09 -15.79
N PHE A 86 4.81 -7.17 -14.62
CA PHE A 86 4.86 -6.17 -13.57
C PHE A 86 5.18 -6.86 -12.24
N HIS A 87 5.92 -6.15 -11.39
CA HIS A 87 6.30 -6.61 -10.06
C HIS A 87 5.76 -5.62 -9.03
N GLN A 88 5.12 -6.13 -7.98
CA GLN A 88 4.61 -5.32 -6.85
C GLN A 88 3.63 -4.20 -7.27
N GLU A 89 2.90 -4.38 -8.37
CA GLU A 89 1.81 -3.47 -8.74
C GLU A 89 0.58 -3.78 -7.89
N ASN A 90 -0.08 -2.72 -7.40
CA ASN A 90 -1.29 -2.90 -6.61
C ASN A 90 -2.47 -3.22 -7.52
N LEU A 91 -3.25 -4.21 -7.11
CA LEU A 91 -4.59 -4.41 -7.63
C LEU A 91 -5.57 -3.64 -6.74
N PHE A 92 -6.47 -2.90 -7.36
CA PHE A 92 -7.47 -2.11 -6.66
C PHE A 92 -8.82 -2.31 -7.33
N ALA A 93 -9.77 -2.89 -6.61
CA ALA A 93 -11.11 -3.12 -7.16
C ALA A 93 -12.18 -3.07 -6.09
N GLN A 94 -13.29 -2.39 -6.40
CA GLN A 94 -14.52 -2.55 -5.65
C GLN A 94 -15.16 -3.87 -6.06
N VAL A 95 -15.02 -4.89 -5.20
CA VAL A 95 -15.51 -6.25 -5.45
C VAL A 95 -16.96 -6.45 -5.00
N SER A 96 -17.43 -5.64 -4.04
CA SER A 96 -18.84 -5.55 -3.68
C SER A 96 -19.19 -4.17 -3.13
N GLN A 97 -20.46 -3.93 -2.81
CA GLN A 97 -20.87 -2.69 -2.14
C GLN A 97 -20.15 -2.48 -0.80
N ALA A 98 -19.83 -3.56 -0.09
CA ALA A 98 -19.19 -3.52 1.22
C ALA A 98 -17.65 -3.60 1.15
N HIS A 99 -17.08 -4.20 0.10
CA HIS A 99 -15.65 -4.54 0.03
C HIS A 99 -14.94 -3.89 -1.15
N THR A 100 -13.81 -3.25 -0.86
CA THR A 100 -12.82 -2.79 -1.83
C THR A 100 -11.51 -3.48 -1.55
N PHE A 101 -11.05 -4.29 -2.48
CA PHE A 101 -9.79 -5.00 -2.36
C PHE A 101 -8.65 -4.10 -2.80
N TYR A 102 -7.58 -4.08 -2.00
CA TYR A 102 -6.38 -3.29 -2.28
C TYR A 102 -5.15 -3.97 -1.69
N ASP A 103 -4.37 -4.62 -2.55
CA ASP A 103 -3.11 -5.28 -2.18
C ASP A 103 -2.32 -5.63 -3.45
N SER A 104 -1.08 -6.07 -3.31
CA SER A 104 -0.18 -6.38 -4.44
C SER A 104 0.16 -7.88 -4.48
N PRO A 105 -0.12 -8.60 -5.58
CA PRO A 105 0.52 -9.89 -5.83
C PRO A 105 2.01 -9.69 -6.14
N ASP A 106 2.78 -10.77 -6.09
CA ASP A 106 4.23 -10.72 -6.27
C ASP A 106 4.64 -10.49 -7.72
N LEU A 107 3.84 -11.00 -8.66
CA LEU A 107 4.02 -10.82 -10.09
C LEU A 107 2.66 -10.74 -10.77
N VAL A 108 2.54 -9.84 -11.75
CA VAL A 108 1.36 -9.72 -12.61
C VAL A 108 1.79 -9.75 -14.06
N VAL A 109 1.06 -10.47 -14.91
CA VAL A 109 1.08 -10.24 -16.36
C VAL A 109 -0.18 -9.50 -16.74
N GLY A 110 -0.04 -8.37 -17.43
CA GLY A 110 -1.17 -7.53 -17.77
C GLY A 110 -0.87 -6.53 -18.88
N GLY A 111 -1.90 -5.86 -19.36
CA GLY A 111 -1.77 -4.75 -20.31
C GLY A 111 -1.27 -3.48 -19.63
N GLY A 112 -0.64 -2.59 -20.39
CA GLY A 112 -0.16 -1.28 -19.92
C GLY A 112 1.30 -1.00 -20.32
N HIS A 113 1.64 0.28 -20.49
CA HIS A 113 2.99 0.68 -20.94
C HIS A 113 3.95 0.93 -19.79
N GLN A 114 3.64 1.87 -18.89
CA GLN A 114 4.47 2.21 -17.74
C GLN A 114 3.93 1.65 -16.42
N GLN A 115 2.62 1.44 -16.36
CA GLN A 115 1.89 0.94 -15.19
C GLN A 115 0.92 -0.14 -15.64
N LEU A 116 0.59 -1.03 -14.71
CA LEU A 116 -0.44 -2.03 -14.92
C LEU A 116 -1.78 -1.34 -15.20
N GLY A 117 -2.39 -1.66 -16.33
CA GLY A 117 -3.76 -1.27 -16.66
C GLY A 117 -4.73 -2.39 -16.32
N ASN A 118 -4.64 -3.48 -17.07
CA ASN A 118 -5.56 -4.62 -16.98
C ASN A 118 -4.77 -5.89 -16.63
N PRO A 119 -4.95 -6.48 -15.45
CA PRO A 119 -4.28 -7.73 -15.06
C PRO A 119 -4.91 -8.92 -15.78
N TYR A 120 -4.10 -9.84 -16.32
CA TYR A 120 -4.58 -11.07 -16.96
C TYR A 120 -4.11 -12.33 -16.23
N PHE A 121 -3.00 -12.21 -15.51
CA PHE A 121 -2.45 -13.27 -14.68
C PHE A 121 -1.86 -12.72 -13.39
N CYS A 122 -2.12 -13.38 -12.25
CA CYS A 122 -1.54 -13.03 -10.95
C CYS A 122 -0.74 -14.19 -10.37
N LEU A 123 0.45 -13.90 -9.83
CA LEU A 123 1.24 -14.89 -9.08
C LEU A 123 1.53 -14.40 -7.67
N GLY A 124 1.26 -15.28 -6.71
CA GLY A 124 1.53 -15.07 -5.29
C GLY A 124 2.52 -16.09 -4.74
N LEU A 125 3.47 -15.60 -3.94
CA LEU A 125 4.46 -16.38 -3.20
C LEU A 125 4.12 -16.36 -1.71
N TYR A 126 4.00 -17.54 -1.11
CA TYR A 126 3.62 -17.70 0.28
C TYR A 126 4.50 -18.71 1.00
N THR A 127 4.58 -18.54 2.31
CA THR A 127 5.21 -19.49 3.23
C THR A 127 4.13 -20.19 4.02
N ARG A 128 4.24 -21.50 4.27
CA ARG A 128 3.40 -22.15 5.28
C ARG A 128 3.79 -21.65 6.65
N GLN A 129 3.01 -20.72 7.18
CA GLN A 129 2.93 -20.51 8.62
C GLN A 129 1.52 -20.94 9.06
N ASP A 130 1.37 -21.29 10.33
CA ASP A 130 0.05 -21.49 10.93
C ASP A 130 -0.68 -20.15 10.91
N TYR A 131 -1.56 -19.97 9.94
CA TYR A 131 -2.42 -18.80 9.81
C TYR A 131 -3.81 -19.21 10.28
N ASP A 132 -4.09 -19.04 11.56
CA ASP A 132 -5.34 -19.49 12.24
C ASP A 132 -6.60 -19.42 11.35
N GLU A 133 -6.91 -18.25 10.78
CA GLU A 133 -8.15 -17.97 10.01
C GLU A 133 -7.94 -17.70 8.51
N TYR A 134 -6.70 -17.70 8.00
CA TYR A 134 -6.37 -17.25 6.63
C TYR A 134 -5.56 -18.31 5.86
N THR A 135 -5.70 -18.39 4.54
CA THR A 135 -5.00 -19.40 3.75
C THR A 135 -4.26 -18.80 2.55
N PRO A 136 -3.08 -19.32 2.15
CA PRO A 136 -2.43 -18.92 0.90
C PRO A 136 -3.36 -18.97 -0.32
N GLU A 137 -4.23 -19.97 -0.37
CA GLU A 137 -5.27 -20.13 -1.39
C GLU A 137 -6.30 -19.01 -1.35
N GLY A 138 -6.74 -18.59 -0.16
CA GLY A 138 -7.65 -17.47 0.03
C GLY A 138 -7.02 -16.14 -0.38
N GLN A 139 -5.77 -15.90 0.02
CA GLN A 139 -5.03 -14.71 -0.39
C GLN A 139 -4.82 -14.67 -1.91
N PHE A 140 -4.49 -15.81 -2.51
CA PHE A 140 -4.37 -15.95 -3.95
C PHE A 140 -5.70 -15.71 -4.67
N LEU A 141 -6.79 -16.32 -4.22
CA LEU A 141 -8.12 -16.16 -4.82
C LEU A 141 -8.64 -14.71 -4.69
N ALA A 142 -8.34 -14.02 -3.59
CA ALA A 142 -8.64 -12.60 -3.43
C ALA A 142 -7.94 -11.75 -4.50
N SER A 143 -6.69 -12.09 -4.86
CA SER A 143 -5.96 -11.41 -5.93
C SER A 143 -6.61 -11.63 -7.30
N LEU A 144 -7.06 -12.86 -7.60
CA LEU A 144 -7.78 -13.16 -8.85
C LEU A 144 -9.10 -12.39 -8.92
N LEU A 145 -9.85 -12.33 -7.81
CA LEU A 145 -11.12 -11.62 -7.74
C LEU A 145 -10.95 -10.11 -7.95
N ALA A 146 -9.92 -9.51 -7.34
CA ALA A 146 -9.59 -8.11 -7.57
C ALA A 146 -9.24 -7.85 -9.04
N ALA A 147 -8.38 -8.69 -9.63
CA ALA A 147 -8.03 -8.61 -11.04
C ALA A 147 -9.26 -8.78 -11.97
N HIS A 148 -10.19 -9.68 -11.62
CA HIS A 148 -11.40 -9.93 -12.42
C HIS A 148 -12.29 -8.68 -12.45
N HIS A 149 -12.48 -8.04 -11.30
CA HIS A 149 -13.23 -6.78 -11.21
C HIS A 149 -12.52 -5.60 -11.88
N MET A 150 -11.17 -5.53 -11.86
CA MET A 150 -10.42 -4.54 -12.64
C MET A 150 -10.69 -4.67 -14.14
N ASN A 151 -10.95 -5.90 -14.62
CA ASN A 151 -11.37 -6.22 -15.98
C ASN A 151 -12.89 -6.24 -16.17
N GLN A 152 -13.66 -5.58 -15.29
CA GLN A 152 -15.12 -5.48 -15.38
C GLN A 152 -15.84 -6.84 -15.39
N ASN A 153 -15.22 -7.89 -14.84
CA ASN A 153 -15.72 -9.26 -14.78
C ASN A 153 -15.97 -9.91 -16.15
N VAL A 154 -15.27 -9.44 -17.20
CA VAL A 154 -15.47 -9.95 -18.57
C VAL A 154 -14.49 -11.06 -18.93
N LEU A 155 -13.25 -10.96 -18.46
CA LEU A 155 -12.17 -11.87 -18.84
C LEU A 155 -11.88 -12.90 -17.74
N PRO A 156 -11.56 -14.16 -18.10
CA PRO A 156 -10.98 -15.08 -17.13
C PRO A 156 -9.64 -14.52 -16.65
N ILE A 157 -9.37 -14.67 -15.35
CA ILE A 157 -8.08 -14.31 -14.75
C ILE A 157 -7.37 -15.59 -14.38
N TYR A 158 -6.18 -15.77 -14.94
CA TYR A 158 -5.32 -16.90 -14.64
C TYR A 158 -4.38 -16.56 -13.47
N GLY A 159 -3.75 -17.56 -12.88
CA GLY A 159 -2.76 -17.29 -11.86
C GLY A 159 -1.94 -18.50 -11.45
N ALA A 160 -0.92 -18.23 -10.65
CA ALA A 160 -0.14 -19.26 -9.98
C ALA A 160 0.05 -18.93 -8.49
N LEU A 161 -0.19 -19.93 -7.66
CA LEU A 161 0.08 -19.93 -6.23
C LEU A 161 1.36 -20.74 -6.01
N VAL A 162 2.37 -20.12 -5.40
CA VAL A 162 3.65 -20.78 -5.08
C VAL A 162 3.84 -20.81 -3.57
N VAL A 163 3.88 -22.02 -3.00
CA VAL A 163 4.04 -22.23 -1.56
C VAL A 163 5.40 -22.86 -1.27
N ASP A 164 6.06 -22.37 -0.22
CA ASP A 164 7.35 -22.87 0.28
C ASP A 164 8.40 -23.05 -0.84
N GLN A 165 8.45 -22.09 -1.76
CA GLN A 165 9.38 -22.02 -2.90
C GLN A 165 9.24 -23.12 -3.97
N TYR A 166 8.52 -24.21 -3.72
CA TYR A 166 8.54 -25.36 -4.65
C TYR A 166 7.18 -25.86 -5.10
N TRP A 167 6.10 -25.49 -4.42
CA TRP A 167 4.78 -26.08 -4.60
C TRP A 167 3.96 -25.14 -5.46
N TRP A 168 3.81 -25.47 -6.73
CA TRP A 168 3.09 -24.65 -7.69
C TRP A 168 1.68 -25.19 -7.88
N TYR A 169 0.72 -24.30 -7.76
CA TYR A 169 -0.67 -24.50 -8.14
C TYR A 169 -0.99 -23.48 -9.22
N PHE A 170 -1.72 -23.87 -10.23
CA PHE A 170 -2.25 -22.97 -11.25
C PHE A 170 -3.74 -22.82 -11.04
N GLY A 171 -4.24 -21.61 -11.19
CA GLY A 171 -5.64 -21.31 -10.96
C GLY A 171 -6.23 -20.41 -12.02
N VAL A 172 -7.55 -20.45 -12.12
CA VAL A 172 -8.32 -19.56 -12.98
C VAL A 172 -9.60 -19.15 -12.26
N LEU A 173 -10.00 -17.90 -12.43
CA LEU A 173 -11.29 -17.35 -12.01
C LEU A 173 -12.03 -16.81 -13.24
N GLN A 174 -13.26 -17.25 -13.44
CA GLN A 174 -14.15 -16.78 -14.50
C GLN A 174 -15.57 -16.61 -13.96
N GLY A 175 -16.08 -15.37 -13.98
CA GLY A 175 -17.35 -15.05 -13.34
C GLY A 175 -17.24 -15.29 -11.83
N ASN A 176 -18.12 -16.12 -11.29
CA ASN A 176 -18.07 -16.56 -9.90
C ASN A 176 -17.45 -17.96 -9.74
N GLN A 177 -16.91 -18.57 -10.79
CA GLN A 177 -16.34 -19.91 -10.74
C GLN A 177 -14.82 -19.85 -10.75
N TYR A 178 -14.18 -20.67 -9.91
CA TYR A 178 -12.73 -20.77 -9.90
C TYR A 178 -12.26 -22.21 -9.80
N ALA A 179 -11.02 -22.45 -10.20
CA ALA A 179 -10.38 -23.76 -10.17
C ALA A 179 -8.93 -23.63 -9.73
N LEU A 180 -8.40 -24.70 -9.14
CA LEU A 180 -6.99 -24.85 -8.78
C LEU A 180 -6.51 -26.22 -9.27
N SER A 181 -5.29 -26.25 -9.80
CA SER A 181 -4.66 -27.47 -10.30
C SER A 181 -4.22 -28.38 -9.15
N GLU A 182 -3.81 -29.60 -9.49
CA GLU A 182 -2.93 -30.37 -8.62
C GLU A 182 -1.57 -29.67 -8.41
N VAL A 183 -0.79 -30.15 -7.43
CA VAL A 183 0.50 -29.55 -7.09
C VAL A 183 1.60 -30.01 -8.05
N TYR A 184 2.35 -29.04 -8.59
CA TYR A 184 3.58 -29.28 -9.35
C TYR A 184 4.81 -28.96 -8.51
N LEU A 185 5.74 -29.90 -8.39
CA LEU A 185 6.94 -29.76 -7.55
C LEU A 185 8.14 -29.31 -8.38
N ALA A 186 8.45 -28.01 -8.34
CA ALA A 186 9.46 -27.39 -9.19
C ALA A 186 10.90 -27.93 -9.01
N HIS A 187 11.26 -28.44 -7.83
CA HIS A 187 12.59 -29.00 -7.58
C HIS A 187 12.77 -30.44 -8.07
N LYS A 188 11.68 -31.12 -8.45
CA LYS A 188 11.66 -32.49 -8.98
C LYS A 188 11.39 -32.46 -10.49
N ASP A 189 10.56 -33.38 -10.98
CA ASP A 189 10.33 -33.63 -12.39
C ASP A 189 9.31 -32.65 -13.02
N SER A 190 8.68 -31.78 -12.22
CA SER A 190 7.60 -30.92 -12.69
C SER A 190 8.05 -29.58 -13.27
N LEU A 191 9.34 -29.20 -13.21
CA LEU A 191 9.77 -27.88 -13.72
C LEU A 191 9.46 -27.69 -15.21
N THR A 192 9.69 -28.72 -16.00
CA THR A 192 9.37 -28.72 -17.43
C THR A 192 7.87 -28.48 -17.64
N GLN A 193 7.02 -29.17 -16.88
CA GLN A 193 5.57 -29.00 -16.97
C GLN A 193 5.13 -27.58 -16.55
N ILE A 194 5.68 -27.06 -15.44
CA ILE A 194 5.45 -25.68 -14.98
C ILE A 194 5.78 -24.69 -16.10
N TYR A 195 6.93 -24.87 -16.75
CA TYR A 195 7.33 -23.99 -17.85
C TYR A 195 6.41 -24.12 -19.08
N LEU A 196 6.00 -25.33 -19.45
CA LEU A 196 5.04 -25.54 -20.55
C LEU A 196 3.69 -24.86 -20.27
N ILE A 197 3.20 -24.93 -19.03
CA ILE A 197 1.97 -24.22 -18.61
C ILE A 197 2.14 -22.69 -18.73
N ILE A 198 3.29 -22.15 -18.31
CA ILE A 198 3.61 -20.72 -18.48
C ILE A 198 3.72 -20.37 -19.97
N LYS A 199 4.30 -21.24 -20.80
CA LYS A 199 4.42 -21.02 -22.23
C LYS A 199 3.04 -21.00 -22.91
N GLU A 200 2.16 -21.93 -22.57
CA GLU A 200 0.78 -21.97 -23.08
C GLU A 200 -0.04 -20.76 -22.62
N LEU A 201 0.18 -20.28 -21.39
CA LEU A 201 -0.45 -19.06 -20.90
C LEU A 201 -0.21 -17.89 -21.86
N LYS A 202 1.00 -17.76 -22.44
CA LYS A 202 1.27 -16.69 -23.42
C LYS A 202 0.34 -16.80 -24.63
N GLN A 203 0.15 -18.01 -25.15
CA GLN A 203 -0.70 -18.24 -26.32
C GLN A 203 -2.17 -17.93 -25.99
N ILE A 204 -2.67 -18.42 -24.86
CA ILE A 204 -4.02 -18.12 -24.36
C ILE A 204 -4.24 -16.61 -24.23
N LEU A 205 -3.29 -15.87 -23.66
CA LEU A 205 -3.42 -14.43 -23.49
C LEU A 205 -3.40 -13.68 -24.84
N LEU A 206 -2.64 -14.15 -25.83
CA LEU A 206 -2.65 -13.59 -27.18
C LEU A 206 -3.99 -13.86 -27.88
N ASP A 207 -4.54 -15.06 -27.76
CA ASP A 207 -5.82 -15.44 -28.38
C ASP A 207 -6.99 -14.67 -27.74
N LEU A 208 -6.98 -14.53 -26.40
CA LEU A 208 -7.94 -13.70 -25.69
C LEU A 208 -7.88 -12.23 -26.11
N GLN A 209 -6.68 -11.70 -26.36
CA GLN A 209 -6.50 -10.34 -26.85
C GLN A 209 -7.06 -10.16 -28.27
N GLN A 210 -6.83 -11.12 -29.16
CA GLN A 210 -7.39 -11.10 -30.52
C GLN A 210 -8.91 -11.14 -30.50
N ALA A 211 -9.49 -12.01 -29.67
CA ALA A 211 -10.94 -12.15 -29.52
C ALA A 211 -11.61 -10.92 -28.89
N ASN A 212 -10.90 -10.19 -28.03
CA ASN A 212 -11.46 -9.10 -27.21
C ASN A 212 -10.73 -7.75 -27.39
N SER A 213 -10.26 -7.45 -28.60
CA SER A 213 -9.41 -6.29 -28.91
C SER A 213 -9.94 -4.94 -28.37
N THR A 214 -11.26 -4.73 -28.32
CA THR A 214 -11.86 -3.51 -27.76
C THR A 214 -11.74 -3.39 -26.24
N LEU A 215 -11.76 -4.51 -25.50
CA LEU A 215 -11.67 -4.59 -24.04
C LEU A 215 -10.21 -4.52 -23.54
N PHE A 216 -9.29 -5.18 -24.26
CA PHE A 216 -7.85 -5.16 -23.95
C PHE A 216 -7.20 -3.78 -24.17
N HIS A 217 -7.81 -2.93 -25.01
CA HIS A 217 -7.38 -1.56 -25.25
C HIS A 217 -8.19 -0.50 -24.46
N SER A 218 -9.27 -0.88 -23.76
CA SER A 218 -10.12 0.05 -23.01
C SER A 218 -9.83 0.05 -21.51
N ASN A 219 -8.71 0.67 -21.13
CA ASN A 219 -8.67 1.48 -19.92
C ASN A 219 -7.65 2.60 -20.15
N SER A 220 -8.08 3.64 -20.86
CA SER A 220 -7.24 4.78 -21.23
C SER A 220 -6.98 5.76 -20.07
N ASN A 221 -7.31 5.40 -18.83
CA ASN A 221 -6.82 6.07 -17.63
C ASN A 221 -6.70 5.06 -16.48
N PRO A 222 -5.61 4.27 -16.39
CA PRO A 222 -5.35 3.47 -15.20
C PRO A 222 -5.39 4.39 -13.98
N ILE A 223 -6.06 3.96 -12.91
CA ILE A 223 -5.99 4.67 -11.63
C ILE A 223 -4.55 4.50 -11.13
N THR A 224 -3.74 5.54 -11.22
CA THR A 224 -2.40 5.51 -10.66
C THR A 224 -2.51 5.60 -9.15
N MET A 225 -2.27 4.51 -8.44
CA MET A 225 -2.14 4.54 -6.99
C MET A 225 -0.84 5.25 -6.59
N LEU A 226 -0.89 6.06 -5.55
CA LEU A 226 0.29 6.66 -4.94
C LEU A 226 0.22 6.50 -3.43
N ASN A 227 1.14 5.73 -2.85
CA ASN A 227 1.21 5.55 -1.41
C ASN A 227 1.84 6.79 -0.76
N PHE A 228 1.34 7.22 0.40
CA PHE A 228 1.93 8.33 1.15
C PHE A 228 3.42 8.11 1.39
N ARG A 229 3.84 6.89 1.74
CA ARG A 229 5.24 6.56 2.05
C ARG A 229 6.21 6.77 0.88
N ASP A 230 5.68 6.68 -0.34
CA ASP A 230 6.45 6.79 -1.58
C ASP A 230 6.38 8.22 -2.18
N CYS A 231 5.66 9.14 -1.53
CA CYS A 231 5.46 10.50 -2.02
C CYS A 231 6.66 11.41 -1.75
N THR A 232 7.08 12.12 -2.81
CA THR A 232 8.00 13.26 -2.68
C THR A 232 7.30 14.58 -2.96
N THR A 233 7.76 15.67 -2.35
CA THR A 233 7.31 17.03 -2.63
C THR A 233 7.42 17.38 -4.11
N ALA A 234 8.48 16.90 -4.79
CA ALA A 234 8.66 17.08 -6.23
C ALA A 234 7.58 16.36 -7.06
N GLN A 235 7.20 15.15 -6.66
CA GLN A 235 6.11 14.39 -7.29
C GLN A 235 4.76 15.07 -7.04
N LEU A 236 4.46 15.45 -5.80
CA LEU A 236 3.20 16.12 -5.44
C LEU A 236 3.04 17.46 -6.17
N ARG A 237 4.12 18.24 -6.30
CA ARG A 237 4.12 19.47 -7.10
C ARG A 237 3.81 19.21 -8.57
N ARG A 238 4.42 18.19 -9.17
CA ARG A 238 4.21 17.85 -10.60
C ARG A 238 2.80 17.30 -10.86
N LYS A 239 2.32 16.42 -9.98
CA LYS A 239 1.09 15.65 -10.19
C LYS A 239 -0.17 16.38 -9.73
N PHE A 240 -0.10 17.07 -8.60
CA PHE A 240 -1.25 17.73 -7.97
C PHE A 240 -1.13 19.25 -7.88
N GLN A 241 -0.06 19.81 -8.47
CA GLN A 241 0.19 21.26 -8.50
C GLN A 241 0.32 21.88 -7.08
N LEU A 242 0.72 21.08 -6.09
CA LEU A 242 0.99 21.57 -4.73
C LEU A 242 2.25 22.43 -4.70
N LYS A 243 2.15 23.60 -4.09
CA LYS A 243 3.23 24.60 -4.06
C LYS A 243 3.64 24.90 -2.62
N ARG A 244 4.95 24.81 -2.37
CA ARG A 244 5.54 25.33 -1.14
C ARG A 244 5.55 26.85 -1.19
N THR A 245 5.05 27.47 -0.14
CA THR A 245 5.08 28.92 0.08
C THR A 245 6.04 29.25 1.22
N GLN A 246 6.63 30.45 1.18
CA GLN A 246 7.53 30.93 2.23
C GLN A 246 6.76 31.51 3.43
N SER A 247 5.48 31.83 3.25
CA SER A 247 4.66 32.44 4.29
C SER A 247 3.20 32.05 4.15
N SER A 248 2.56 31.78 5.27
CA SER A 248 1.13 31.53 5.37
C SER A 248 0.55 32.26 6.57
N LYS A 249 -0.57 32.97 6.37
CA LYS A 249 -1.31 33.60 7.47
C LYS A 249 -1.80 32.57 8.49
N TRP A 250 -2.18 31.38 8.02
CA TRP A 250 -2.67 30.28 8.84
C TRP A 250 -1.58 29.74 9.75
N LEU A 251 -0.39 29.45 9.17
CA LEU A 251 0.75 28.97 9.95
C LEU A 251 1.21 30.03 10.96
N LYS A 252 1.30 31.30 10.55
CA LYS A 252 1.67 32.39 11.48
C LYS A 252 0.67 32.56 12.61
N SER A 253 -0.63 32.50 12.31
CA SER A 253 -1.69 32.60 13.33
C SER A 253 -1.58 31.46 14.34
N TRP A 254 -1.40 30.24 13.86
CA TRP A 254 -1.28 29.06 14.70
C TRP A 254 -0.02 29.09 15.59
N LEU A 255 1.16 29.37 15.01
CA LEU A 255 2.41 29.38 15.76
C LEU A 255 2.53 30.51 16.79
N ASN A 256 1.83 31.64 16.57
CA ASN A 256 1.89 32.79 17.46
C ASN A 256 0.74 32.82 18.49
N GLN A 257 -0.17 31.85 18.45
CA GLN A 257 -1.28 31.79 19.40
C GLN A 257 -0.75 31.42 20.80
N SER A 258 -1.05 32.26 21.79
CA SER A 258 -0.64 32.01 23.17
C SER A 258 -1.43 30.84 23.76
N ALA A 259 -0.72 29.92 24.40
CA ALA A 259 -1.31 28.90 25.26
C ALA A 259 -0.57 28.90 26.60
N GLU A 260 -1.33 28.97 27.69
CA GLU A 260 -0.76 28.89 29.04
C GLU A 260 -0.23 27.48 29.31
N VAL A 261 0.91 27.42 29.99
CA VAL A 261 1.50 26.17 30.46
C VAL A 261 1.43 26.19 31.98
N SER A 262 0.64 25.29 32.55
CA SER A 262 0.52 25.14 33.99
C SER A 262 1.79 24.56 34.60
N ASN A 263 1.98 24.73 35.90
CA ASN A 263 3.12 24.13 36.61
C ASN A 263 3.17 22.60 36.45
N ALA A 264 2.01 21.94 36.39
CA ALA A 264 1.95 20.48 36.23
C ALA A 264 2.39 20.04 34.83
N GLU A 265 1.92 20.76 33.80
CA GLU A 265 2.35 20.56 32.40
C GLU A 265 3.84 20.84 32.25
N GLU A 266 4.35 21.91 32.85
CA GLU A 266 5.78 22.24 32.81
C GLU A 266 6.64 21.11 33.40
N GLN A 267 6.26 20.58 34.55
CA GLN A 267 6.97 19.45 35.16
C GLN A 267 6.91 18.18 34.29
N ALA A 268 5.78 17.92 33.62
CA ALA A 268 5.66 16.79 32.69
C ALA A 268 6.57 16.97 31.47
N LEU A 269 6.59 18.16 30.87
CA LEU A 269 7.44 18.50 29.73
C LEU A 269 8.92 18.38 30.07
N LEU A 270 9.35 18.88 31.23
CA LEU A 270 10.74 18.73 31.69
C LEU A 270 11.15 17.27 31.84
N ARG A 271 10.28 16.41 32.38
CA ARG A 271 10.54 14.96 32.46
C ARG A 271 10.67 14.32 31.08
N LEU A 272 9.79 14.66 30.15
CA LEU A 272 9.85 14.15 28.77
C LEU A 272 11.12 14.63 28.05
N GLN A 273 11.49 15.89 28.21
CA GLN A 273 12.72 16.48 27.66
C GLN A 273 13.96 15.75 28.19
N GLU A 274 14.06 15.57 29.51
CA GLU A 274 15.19 14.87 30.13
C GLU A 274 15.33 13.44 29.59
N LYS A 275 14.21 12.74 29.45
CA LYS A 275 14.15 11.39 28.89
C LYS A 275 14.62 11.36 27.43
N LEU A 276 14.16 12.32 26.62
CA LEU A 276 14.54 12.45 25.21
C LEU A 276 16.04 12.75 25.07
N ILE A 277 16.58 13.72 25.81
CA ILE A 277 18.02 14.07 25.82
C ILE A 277 18.87 12.83 26.06
N LYS A 278 18.48 11.99 27.03
CA LYS A 278 19.25 10.81 27.44
C LYS A 278 19.18 9.65 26.45
N ARG A 279 18.11 9.55 25.65
CA ARG A 279 17.75 8.28 24.98
C ARG A 279 17.42 8.38 23.50
N VAL A 280 17.23 9.57 22.93
CA VAL A 280 16.76 9.74 21.54
C VAL A 280 17.64 9.02 20.50
N ASN A 281 18.96 8.95 20.72
CA ASN A 281 19.87 8.27 19.80
C ASN A 281 19.83 6.73 19.92
N ASN A 282 19.14 6.19 20.92
CA ASN A 282 19.06 4.76 21.20
C ASN A 282 17.67 4.19 20.94
N TRP A 283 16.68 5.06 20.68
CA TRP A 283 15.32 4.64 20.42
C TRP A 283 15.11 4.42 18.92
N ASN A 284 14.47 3.30 18.59
CA ASN A 284 13.81 3.18 17.29
C ASN A 284 12.52 4.02 17.25
N GLU A 285 11.89 4.13 16.08
CA GLU A 285 10.65 4.89 15.86
C GLU A 285 9.54 4.54 16.87
N GLN A 286 9.24 3.25 17.04
CA GLN A 286 8.16 2.81 17.92
C GLN A 286 8.44 3.20 19.38
N GLU A 287 9.71 3.15 19.77
CA GLU A 287 10.14 3.64 21.08
C GLU A 287 10.05 5.16 21.19
N LEU A 288 10.45 5.92 20.16
CA LEU A 288 10.33 7.39 20.17
C LEU A 288 8.86 7.81 20.25
N ILE A 289 7.99 7.18 19.45
CA ILE A 289 6.54 7.40 19.46
C ILE A 289 6.01 7.11 20.86
N LYS A 290 6.17 5.88 21.35
CA LYS A 290 5.58 5.43 22.62
C LYS A 290 6.16 6.15 23.84
N LYS A 291 7.46 6.48 23.83
CA LYS A 291 8.17 6.97 25.03
C LYS A 291 8.26 8.48 25.12
N PHE A 292 8.01 9.22 24.02
CA PHE A 292 8.09 10.68 23.97
C PHE A 292 6.93 11.34 23.22
N ILE A 293 6.69 11.00 21.96
CA ILE A 293 5.69 11.70 21.12
C ILE A 293 4.28 11.48 21.68
N ALA A 294 3.85 10.24 21.87
CA ALA A 294 2.52 9.92 22.38
C ALA A 294 2.29 10.55 23.77
N PRO A 295 3.19 10.44 24.77
CA PRO A 295 3.04 11.16 26.03
C PRO A 295 2.94 12.70 25.91
N LEU A 296 3.61 13.30 24.93
CA LEU A 296 3.55 14.74 24.68
C LEU A 296 2.20 15.15 24.09
N VAL A 297 1.69 14.37 23.12
CA VAL A 297 0.38 14.60 22.49
C VAL A 297 -0.76 14.33 23.49
N ASP A 298 -0.67 13.26 24.26
CA ASP A 298 -1.60 12.91 25.35
C ASP A 298 -1.70 14.02 26.41
N LEU A 299 -0.59 14.70 26.72
CA LEU A 299 -0.59 15.86 27.62
C LEU A 299 -1.43 17.05 27.10
N VAL A 300 -1.65 17.14 25.79
CA VAL A 300 -2.57 18.13 25.19
C VAL A 300 -4.02 17.67 25.30
N ASN A 301 -4.22 16.34 25.29
CA ASN A 301 -5.49 15.63 25.37
C ASN A 301 -6.46 16.07 24.27
N PHE A 302 -6.33 15.53 23.06
CA PHE A 302 -7.23 15.88 21.95
C PHE A 302 -8.60 15.21 22.02
N ASP A 303 -8.84 14.33 22.99
CA ASP A 303 -10.10 13.59 23.13
C ASP A 303 -11.17 14.48 23.77
N THR A 304 -12.10 14.94 22.94
CA THR A 304 -13.21 15.82 23.30
C THR A 304 -14.53 15.21 22.79
N PRO A 305 -15.69 15.72 23.21
CA PRO A 305 -16.97 15.30 22.64
C PRO A 305 -17.13 15.60 21.13
N HIS A 306 -16.28 16.44 20.54
CA HIS A 306 -16.42 16.91 19.15
C HIS A 306 -15.35 16.38 18.19
N PHE A 307 -14.16 16.02 18.70
CA PHE A 307 -13.06 15.44 17.95
C PHE A 307 -12.14 14.69 18.91
N GLN A 308 -11.32 13.79 18.37
CA GLN A 308 -10.39 12.99 19.17
C GLN A 308 -9.13 12.62 18.39
N GLU A 309 -8.18 12.01 19.10
CA GLU A 309 -6.97 11.42 18.52
C GLU A 309 -7.26 10.04 17.91
N PHE A 310 -6.74 9.80 16.72
CA PHE A 310 -6.75 8.50 16.06
C PHE A 310 -5.33 8.11 15.67
N ALA A 311 -4.88 6.94 16.11
CA ALA A 311 -3.56 6.42 15.78
C ALA A 311 -3.64 5.36 14.66
N ASN A 312 -2.64 5.36 13.77
CA ASN A 312 -2.42 4.33 12.73
C ASN A 312 -3.64 4.06 11.82
N ARG A 313 -4.43 5.09 11.50
CA ARG A 313 -5.61 4.95 10.63
C ARG A 313 -5.27 5.09 9.16
N GLN A 314 -5.99 4.34 8.33
CA GLN A 314 -5.91 4.44 6.88
C GLN A 314 -6.63 5.70 6.40
N LEU A 315 -6.01 6.43 5.48
CA LEU A 315 -6.60 7.56 4.78
C LEU A 315 -6.37 7.40 3.28
N SER A 316 -7.38 7.69 2.48
CA SER A 316 -7.30 7.64 1.02
C SER A 316 -8.11 8.77 0.39
N ALA A 317 -7.71 9.26 -0.78
CA ALA A 317 -8.51 10.19 -1.56
C ALA A 317 -8.27 9.98 -3.05
N ARG A 318 -9.33 10.09 -3.84
CA ARG A 318 -9.25 10.06 -5.29
C ARG A 318 -9.14 11.47 -5.87
N ILE A 319 -8.04 11.75 -6.56
CA ILE A 319 -7.77 13.00 -7.26
C ILE A 319 -7.61 12.71 -8.76
N GLY A 320 -8.68 12.92 -9.53
CA GLY A 320 -8.72 12.56 -10.94
C GLY A 320 -8.54 11.06 -11.16
N SER A 321 -7.50 10.67 -11.92
CA SER A 321 -7.11 9.28 -12.15
C SER A 321 -6.08 8.77 -11.14
N THR A 322 -5.96 9.40 -9.96
CA THR A 322 -4.98 9.00 -8.95
C THR A 322 -5.62 8.82 -7.61
N GLU A 323 -5.43 7.64 -7.02
CA GLU A 323 -5.79 7.36 -5.63
C GLU A 323 -4.54 7.60 -4.78
N LEU A 324 -4.63 8.56 -3.86
CA LEU A 324 -3.58 8.88 -2.91
C LEU A 324 -3.94 8.23 -1.57
N SER A 325 -3.13 7.29 -1.07
CA SER A 325 -3.52 6.42 0.05
C SER A 325 -2.35 6.10 0.99
N GLY A 326 -2.62 5.92 2.29
CA GLY A 326 -1.62 5.44 3.24
C GLY A 326 -2.12 5.48 4.68
N LYS A 327 -1.30 4.95 5.59
CA LYS A 327 -1.53 5.08 7.04
C LYS A 327 -0.98 6.41 7.53
N VAL A 328 -1.68 7.03 8.48
CA VAL A 328 -1.26 8.23 9.20
C VAL A 328 -0.98 7.83 10.65
N ASP A 329 0.20 8.19 11.18
CA ASP A 329 0.63 7.75 12.51
C ASP A 329 -0.29 8.29 13.60
N VAL A 330 -0.56 9.60 13.55
CA VAL A 330 -1.57 10.25 14.41
C VAL A 330 -2.40 11.23 13.58
N MET A 331 -3.70 11.20 13.78
CA MET A 331 -4.68 12.06 13.14
C MET A 331 -5.61 12.66 14.20
N ILE A 332 -5.83 13.97 14.17
CA ILE A 332 -6.91 14.60 14.95
C ILE A 332 -8.08 14.86 14.01
N ALA A 333 -9.23 14.28 14.30
CA ALA A 333 -10.39 14.32 13.42
C ALA A 333 -11.70 14.35 14.22
N ARG A 334 -12.77 14.85 13.58
CA ARG A 334 -14.14 14.58 14.06
C ARG A 334 -14.43 13.08 13.93
N GLY A 335 -15.20 12.53 14.87
CA GLY A 335 -15.65 11.14 14.87
C GLY A 335 -15.41 10.48 16.22
N PHE A 336 -16.03 9.32 16.46
CA PHE A 336 -15.91 8.57 17.72
C PHE A 336 -15.33 7.16 17.52
N GLU A 337 -15.74 6.44 16.48
CA GLU A 337 -15.16 5.12 16.15
C GLU A 337 -14.15 5.23 14.99
N GLU A 338 -14.50 6.04 13.99
CA GLU A 338 -13.70 6.28 12.79
C GLU A 338 -13.47 7.79 12.58
N PRO A 339 -12.32 8.18 11.99
CA PRO A 339 -12.07 9.58 11.65
C PRO A 339 -12.89 10.00 10.42
N GLU A 340 -13.74 11.01 10.58
CA GLU A 340 -14.62 11.52 9.53
C GLU A 340 -14.09 12.78 8.84
N LEU A 341 -13.55 13.72 9.62
CA LEU A 341 -13.12 15.04 9.14
C LEU A 341 -11.76 15.37 9.77
N PRO A 342 -10.65 15.03 9.10
CA PRO A 342 -9.32 15.23 9.64
C PRO A 342 -8.90 16.71 9.66
N TYR A 343 -8.50 17.22 10.82
CA TYR A 343 -7.97 18.56 11.02
C TYR A 343 -6.44 18.60 11.05
N PHE A 344 -5.83 17.50 11.52
CA PHE A 344 -4.39 17.38 11.73
C PHE A 344 -3.87 16.01 11.30
N CYS A 345 -2.74 15.99 10.59
CA CYS A 345 -1.99 14.77 10.28
C CYS A 345 -0.58 14.84 10.87
N PHE A 346 -0.10 13.73 11.42
CA PHE A 346 1.20 13.63 12.05
C PHE A 346 1.96 12.40 11.56
N HIS A 347 3.24 12.58 11.25
CA HIS A 347 4.12 11.50 10.81
C HIS A 347 5.48 11.57 11.54
N GLU A 348 5.95 10.43 12.04
CA GLU A 348 7.34 10.24 12.49
C GLU A 348 8.22 9.74 11.33
N TYR A 349 9.50 10.13 11.33
CA TYR A 349 10.43 9.71 10.28
C TYR A 349 11.74 9.13 10.81
N LYS A 350 12.10 7.97 10.25
CA LYS A 350 13.38 7.26 10.44
C LYS A 350 14.51 7.94 9.68
N LYS A 351 15.59 8.29 10.40
CA LYS A 351 16.85 8.71 9.78
C LYS A 351 17.61 7.57 9.07
N GLU A 352 17.27 6.32 9.37
CA GLU A 352 18.06 5.13 9.01
C GLU A 352 17.81 4.62 7.58
N TRP A 353 16.76 5.11 6.90
CA TRP A 353 16.33 4.62 5.58
C TRP A 353 16.95 5.38 4.38
N GLY A 354 18.00 6.16 4.62
CA GLY A 354 18.75 6.84 3.57
C GLY A 354 18.08 8.13 3.04
N PRO A 355 18.77 8.87 2.17
CA PRO A 355 18.37 10.20 1.68
C PRO A 355 17.20 10.20 0.67
N GLU A 356 16.64 9.04 0.33
CA GLU A 356 15.57 8.90 -0.68
C GLU A 356 14.15 9.05 -0.11
N ASN A 357 13.98 9.07 1.22
CA ASN A 357 12.69 9.34 1.86
C ASN A 357 12.48 10.86 2.00
N ASP A 358 11.34 11.39 1.56
CA ASP A 358 10.97 12.82 1.68
C ASP A 358 9.88 13.00 2.76
N PRO A 359 10.26 13.29 4.02
CA PRO A 359 9.30 13.45 5.12
C PRO A 359 8.20 14.47 4.88
N LEU A 360 8.56 15.56 4.21
CA LEU A 360 7.60 16.60 3.90
C LEU A 360 6.65 16.12 2.80
N GLY A 361 7.14 15.34 1.84
CA GLY A 361 6.35 14.72 0.78
C GLY A 361 5.28 13.79 1.32
N GLN A 362 5.63 12.86 2.20
CA GLN A 362 4.67 11.91 2.74
C GLN A 362 3.60 12.60 3.62
N LEU A 363 4.01 13.53 4.49
CA LEU A 363 3.06 14.31 5.30
C LEU A 363 2.11 15.14 4.42
N VAL A 364 2.64 15.86 3.42
CA VAL A 364 1.80 16.70 2.55
C VAL A 364 0.85 15.84 1.71
N ALA A 365 1.21 14.60 1.36
CA ALA A 365 0.31 13.66 0.71
C ALA A 365 -0.88 13.31 1.62
N ALA A 366 -0.62 12.95 2.89
CA ALA A 366 -1.66 12.67 3.87
C ALA A 366 -2.56 13.90 4.11
N MET A 367 -1.97 15.08 4.31
CA MET A 367 -2.71 16.33 4.50
C MET A 367 -3.57 16.67 3.27
N PHE A 368 -3.09 16.40 2.06
CA PHE A 368 -3.85 16.64 0.84
C PHE A 368 -5.02 15.68 0.70
N ALA A 369 -4.85 14.40 1.03
CA ALA A 369 -5.95 13.45 1.09
C ALA A 369 -7.00 13.86 2.13
N ALA A 370 -6.58 14.29 3.33
CA ALA A 370 -7.46 14.85 4.35
C ALA A 370 -8.25 16.06 3.84
N GLN A 371 -7.60 16.98 3.11
CA GLN A 371 -8.28 18.14 2.54
C GLN A 371 -9.33 17.75 1.49
N GLN A 372 -9.12 16.69 0.71
CA GLN A 372 -10.13 16.21 -0.24
C GLN A 372 -11.38 15.68 0.48
N HIS A 373 -11.20 14.96 1.60
CA HIS A 373 -12.32 14.56 2.46
C HIS A 373 -13.08 15.77 3.00
N ASN A 374 -12.36 16.74 3.55
CA ASN A 374 -12.96 17.96 4.10
C ASN A 374 -13.73 18.77 3.04
N THR A 375 -13.18 18.86 1.82
CA THR A 375 -13.81 19.56 0.69
C THR A 375 -15.10 18.85 0.25
N THR A 376 -15.12 17.51 0.27
CA THR A 376 -16.31 16.71 -0.04
C THR A 376 -17.43 16.99 0.97
N GLN A 377 -17.09 17.33 2.20
CA GLN A 377 -18.03 17.78 3.24
C GLN A 377 -18.27 19.30 3.24
N ALA A 378 -17.92 20.00 2.15
CA ALA A 378 -18.12 21.44 1.94
C ALA A 378 -17.47 22.36 3.00
N THR A 379 -16.36 21.93 3.62
CA THR A 379 -15.60 22.74 4.58
C THR A 379 -14.33 23.34 3.93
N ASP A 380 -14.23 24.67 3.85
CA ASP A 380 -13.04 25.39 3.34
C ASP A 380 -12.06 25.67 4.49
N LEU A 381 -11.50 24.60 5.07
CA LEU A 381 -10.60 24.68 6.22
C LEU A 381 -9.17 24.29 5.83
N PRO A 382 -8.14 24.96 6.38
CA PRO A 382 -6.77 24.48 6.27
C PRO A 382 -6.60 23.16 7.02
N VAL A 383 -5.79 22.27 6.47
CA VAL A 383 -5.33 21.06 7.16
C VAL A 383 -3.98 21.38 7.81
N TYR A 384 -3.88 21.08 9.10
CA TYR A 384 -2.67 21.25 9.89
C TYR A 384 -1.87 19.94 9.91
N GLY A 385 -0.59 20.02 10.20
CA GLY A 385 0.20 18.81 10.36
C GLY A 385 1.54 19.05 11.01
N ALA A 386 2.19 17.97 11.41
CA ALA A 386 3.57 18.02 11.84
C ALA A 386 4.33 16.77 11.42
N TYR A 387 5.62 16.93 11.16
CA TYR A 387 6.54 15.81 11.04
C TYR A 387 7.69 15.92 12.02
N VAL A 388 8.16 14.76 12.47
CA VAL A 388 9.26 14.65 13.44
C VAL A 388 10.42 13.87 12.85
N ILE A 389 11.63 14.44 12.93
CA ILE A 389 12.88 13.76 12.58
C ILE A 389 13.75 13.67 13.84
N GLY A 390 13.62 12.57 14.57
CA GLY A 390 14.24 12.38 15.88
C GLY A 390 13.74 13.41 16.90
N ARG A 391 14.57 14.42 17.20
CA ARG A 391 14.21 15.49 18.16
C ARG A 391 13.64 16.75 17.52
N HIS A 392 13.64 16.84 16.19
CA HIS A 392 13.27 18.05 15.47
C HIS A 392 11.82 17.95 14.98
N TRP A 393 11.01 18.92 15.39
CA TRP A 393 9.60 19.05 15.01
C TRP A 393 9.43 20.15 13.97
N PHE A 394 8.62 19.87 12.95
CA PHE A 394 8.30 20.80 11.88
C PHE A 394 6.79 20.86 11.72
N PHE A 395 6.22 22.05 11.82
CA PHE A 395 4.78 22.27 11.69
C PHE A 395 4.46 22.73 10.27
N VAL A 396 3.38 22.18 9.72
CA VAL A 396 2.96 22.38 8.34
C VAL A 396 1.50 22.80 8.32
N VAL A 397 1.17 23.74 7.43
CA VAL A 397 -0.22 24.03 7.07
C VAL A 397 -0.37 23.84 5.57
N LEU A 398 -1.40 23.12 5.16
CA LEU A 398 -1.87 23.00 3.79
C LEU A 398 -3.22 23.72 3.68
N TYR A 399 -3.33 24.57 2.67
CA TYR A 399 -4.60 25.18 2.31
C TYR A 399 -4.69 25.27 0.79
N LYS A 400 -5.74 24.66 0.23
CA LYS A 400 -5.93 24.47 -1.21
C LYS A 400 -4.70 23.79 -1.81
N ASN A 401 -4.00 24.45 -2.73
CA ASN A 401 -2.84 23.88 -3.41
C ASN A 401 -1.53 24.44 -2.87
N SER A 402 -1.53 25.07 -1.68
CA SER A 402 -0.35 25.71 -1.10
C SER A 402 -0.08 25.20 0.31
N TYR A 403 1.16 24.81 0.57
CA TYR A 403 1.61 24.45 1.91
C TYR A 403 2.76 25.33 2.39
N CYS A 404 2.88 25.50 3.70
CA CYS A 404 3.92 26.28 4.36
C CYS A 404 4.48 25.48 5.54
N VAL A 405 5.79 25.54 5.76
CA VAL A 405 6.50 24.76 6.77
C VAL A 405 7.21 25.71 7.72
N SER A 406 7.16 25.42 9.02
CA SER A 406 7.91 26.16 10.04
C SER A 406 9.42 25.88 9.96
N LEU A 407 10.20 26.62 10.75
CA LEU A 407 11.53 26.16 11.12
C LEU A 407 11.44 24.96 12.08
N ALA A 408 12.56 24.26 12.24
CA ALA A 408 12.65 23.15 13.19
C ALA A 408 12.59 23.65 14.64
N TYR A 409 11.81 22.97 15.47
CA TYR A 409 11.82 23.11 16.92
C TYR A 409 12.57 21.91 17.52
N ASP A 410 13.56 22.14 18.39
CA ASP A 410 14.35 21.10 19.04
C ASP A 410 13.77 20.75 20.41
N ALA A 411 13.11 19.60 20.48
CA ALA A 411 12.50 19.10 21.72
C ALA A 411 13.50 18.80 22.84
N THR A 412 14.81 18.77 22.56
CA THR A 412 15.86 18.66 23.60
C THR A 412 16.22 20.00 24.24
N LYS A 413 15.62 21.10 23.78
CA LYS A 413 15.80 22.46 24.29
C LYS A 413 14.49 23.01 24.83
N ARG A 414 14.52 24.26 25.32
CA ARG A 414 13.32 25.00 25.76
C ARG A 414 12.21 25.03 24.72
N GLU A 415 12.52 24.80 23.44
CA GLU A 415 11.55 24.70 22.35
C GLU A 415 10.52 23.56 22.55
N ILE A 416 10.73 22.61 23.49
CA ILE A 416 9.67 21.65 23.90
C ILE A 416 8.41 22.36 24.43
N PHE A 417 8.57 23.48 25.14
CA PHE A 417 7.45 24.27 25.61
C PHE A 417 6.70 24.92 24.45
N ASP A 418 7.42 25.34 23.42
CA ASP A 418 6.84 25.94 22.22
C ASP A 418 6.11 24.87 21.39
N ILE A 419 6.68 23.67 21.23
CA ILE A 419 6.00 22.52 20.61
C ILE A 419 4.68 22.22 21.32
N TYR A 420 4.71 22.12 22.65
CA TYR A 420 3.50 21.86 23.45
C TYR A 420 2.46 22.98 23.27
N ARG A 421 2.88 24.25 23.33
CA ARG A 421 1.99 25.40 23.11
C ARG A 421 1.37 25.40 21.72
N VAL A 422 2.12 25.06 20.68
CA VAL A 422 1.60 24.96 19.31
C VAL A 422 0.53 23.88 19.21
N LEU A 423 0.74 22.70 19.81
CA LEU A 423 -0.27 21.64 19.83
C LEU A 423 -1.50 22.03 20.69
N LYS A 424 -1.29 22.68 21.83
CA LYS A 424 -2.38 23.17 22.70
C LYS A 424 -3.19 24.27 22.02
N ALA A 425 -2.53 25.16 21.27
CA ALA A 425 -3.19 26.17 20.44
C ALA A 425 -4.01 25.51 19.32
N LEU A 426 -3.49 24.46 18.67
CA LEU A 426 -4.23 23.69 17.67
C LEU A 426 -5.53 23.14 18.24
N LYS A 427 -5.49 22.53 19.44
CA LYS A 427 -6.69 22.03 20.12
C LYS A 427 -7.74 23.14 20.29
N GLY A 428 -7.33 24.32 20.77
CA GLY A 428 -8.22 25.48 20.91
C GLY A 428 -8.77 25.99 19.57
N MET A 429 -7.95 25.99 18.52
CA MET A 429 -8.40 26.35 17.17
C MET A 429 -9.46 25.38 16.64
N ILE A 430 -9.28 24.08 16.84
CA ILE A 430 -10.24 23.06 16.40
C ILE A 430 -11.55 23.18 17.19
N LEU A 431 -11.48 23.38 18.52
CA LEU A 431 -12.67 23.62 19.35
C LEU A 431 -13.52 24.77 18.83
N ASN A 432 -12.90 25.92 18.54
CA ASN A 432 -13.59 27.08 17.99
C ASN A 432 -14.19 26.88 16.58
N LEU A 433 -13.82 25.80 15.87
CA LEU A 433 -14.38 25.45 14.56
C LEU A 433 -15.58 24.51 14.67
N VAL A 434 -15.72 23.78 15.78
CA VAL A 434 -16.72 22.72 15.96
C VAL A 434 -17.77 23.05 17.03
N GLU A 435 -17.49 24.02 17.89
CA GLU A 435 -18.46 24.72 18.76
C GLU A 435 -19.15 25.85 17.98
#